data_AF-A0A2V6ZKH8-F1
#
_entry.id   AF-A0A2V6ZKH8-F1
#
_cell.length_a   1.000
_cell.length_b   1.000
_cell.length_c   1.000
_cell.angle_alpha   90.00
_cell.angle_beta   90.00
_cell.angle_gamma   90.00
#
_symmetry.space_group_name_H-M   'P 1'
#
loop_
_entity.id
_entity.type
_entity.pdbx_description
1 polymer ?
#
loop_
_entity_poly.entity_id
_entity_poly.type
_entity_poly.pdbx_seq_one_letter_code
_entity_poly.pdbx_strand_id
1 'polypeptide(L)'
;MARARRRQRKTRRKKTRPAPKRRIRVTVPRPTRAETLLLALAKDLAGAPLDGALRKLADAFAPSAELPREVYGAWIKSRREKTASLALSWAREQVRLSLEETIARSPRGRPAVGLTPDMLAWLLLAACEAIAHEPPSAVADRVRIVLELSGHAAQGG
;
A
#
# COMPACT_ATOMS: atom_id res chain seq x y z
N MET A 1 -0.25 -19.03 -88.41
CA MET A 1 -1.07 -19.25 -87.20
C MET A 1 -0.44 -20.32 -86.33
N ALA A 2 0.00 -20.01 -85.10
CA ALA A 2 0.20 -21.00 -84.03
C ALA A 2 0.43 -20.26 -82.70
N ARG A 3 -0.59 -20.22 -81.83
CA ARG A 3 -0.53 -19.61 -80.49
C ARG A 3 0.21 -20.55 -79.53
N ALA A 4 1.43 -20.19 -79.15
CA ALA A 4 2.18 -20.90 -78.10
C ALA A 4 1.56 -20.62 -76.71
N ARG A 5 1.02 -21.66 -76.07
CA ARG A 5 0.39 -21.60 -74.74
C ARG A 5 1.44 -21.33 -73.66
N ARG A 6 1.39 -20.13 -73.08
CA ARG A 6 2.19 -19.70 -71.92
C ARG A 6 1.75 -20.50 -70.67
N ARG A 7 2.49 -21.55 -70.30
CA ARG A 7 2.30 -22.30 -69.05
C ARG A 7 2.66 -21.41 -67.85
N GLN A 8 1.65 -20.89 -67.14
CA GLN A 8 1.82 -20.21 -65.86
C GLN A 8 2.33 -21.21 -64.79
N ARG A 9 3.59 -21.04 -64.38
CA ARG A 9 4.17 -21.71 -63.21
C ARG A 9 3.58 -21.05 -61.95
N LYS A 10 2.60 -21.71 -61.30
CA LYS A 10 2.13 -21.32 -59.95
C LYS A 10 3.26 -21.55 -58.94
N THR A 11 3.83 -20.49 -58.41
CA THR A 11 4.74 -20.53 -57.26
C THR A 11 3.94 -20.89 -56.02
N ARG A 12 4.15 -22.11 -55.49
CA ARG A 12 3.62 -22.54 -54.19
C ARG A 12 4.27 -21.67 -53.10
N ARG A 13 3.58 -20.64 -52.62
CA ARG A 13 3.92 -19.93 -51.39
C ARG A 13 3.88 -20.94 -50.23
N LYS A 14 5.05 -21.29 -49.70
CA LYS A 14 5.18 -21.98 -48.40
C LYS A 14 4.53 -21.09 -47.35
N LYS A 15 3.36 -21.49 -46.82
CA LYS A 15 2.81 -20.89 -45.60
C LYS A 15 3.77 -21.21 -44.46
N THR A 16 4.64 -20.27 -44.12
CA THR A 16 5.34 -20.27 -42.83
C THR A 16 4.28 -20.21 -41.74
N ARG A 17 4.06 -21.34 -41.06
CA ARG A 17 3.24 -21.37 -39.84
C ARG A 17 3.83 -20.34 -38.87
N PRO A 18 3.03 -19.43 -38.28
CA PRO A 18 3.54 -18.56 -37.25
C PRO A 18 4.06 -19.42 -36.10
N ALA A 19 5.29 -19.15 -35.66
CA ALA A 19 5.86 -19.82 -34.50
C ALA A 19 4.92 -19.63 -33.29
N PRO A 20 4.70 -20.65 -32.45
CA PRO A 20 3.85 -20.51 -31.29
C PRO A 20 4.40 -19.38 -30.42
N LYS A 21 3.59 -18.33 -30.20
CA LYS A 21 3.92 -17.25 -29.27
C LYS A 21 4.19 -17.89 -27.91
N ARG A 22 5.45 -17.89 -27.47
CA ARG A 22 5.81 -18.30 -26.10
C ARG A 22 4.97 -17.44 -25.14
N ARG A 23 4.05 -18.08 -24.40
CA ARG A 23 3.36 -17.41 -23.30
C ARG A 23 4.43 -16.96 -22.31
N ILE A 24 4.63 -15.65 -22.20
CA ILE A 24 5.45 -15.09 -21.14
C ILE A 24 4.72 -15.44 -19.83
N ARG A 25 5.29 -16.35 -19.05
CA ARG A 25 4.79 -16.62 -17.70
C ARG A 25 5.13 -15.40 -16.86
N VAL A 26 4.14 -14.53 -16.66
CA VAL A 26 4.22 -13.48 -15.67
C VAL A 26 4.24 -14.17 -14.31
N THR A 27 5.41 -14.24 -13.71
CA THR A 27 5.55 -14.76 -12.34
C THR A 27 5.35 -13.56 -11.43
N VAL A 28 4.23 -13.53 -10.70
CA VAL A 28 3.98 -12.47 -9.71
C VAL A 28 4.97 -12.68 -8.56
N PRO A 29 5.84 -11.70 -8.25
CA PRO A 29 6.73 -11.80 -7.11
C PRO A 29 5.90 -12.00 -5.83
N ARG A 30 6.40 -12.82 -4.90
CA ARG A 30 5.75 -12.95 -3.60
C ARG A 30 5.88 -11.63 -2.84
N PRO A 31 4.83 -11.19 -2.12
CA PRO A 31 4.92 -9.99 -1.31
C PRO A 31 6.04 -10.10 -0.28
N THR A 32 6.73 -8.99 -0.03
CA THR A 32 7.71 -8.92 1.05
C THR A 32 7.02 -9.02 2.43
N ARG A 33 7.82 -9.23 3.48
CA ARG A 33 7.31 -9.23 4.87
C ARG A 33 6.69 -7.87 5.22
N ALA A 34 7.35 -6.77 4.85
CA ALA A 34 6.83 -5.41 5.00
C ALA A 34 5.48 -5.22 4.30
N GLU A 35 5.36 -5.61 3.03
CA GLU A 35 4.09 -5.54 2.30
C GLU A 35 3.00 -6.37 2.99
N THR A 36 3.34 -7.58 3.45
CA THR A 36 2.40 -8.45 4.15
C THR A 36 1.89 -7.81 5.45
N LEU A 37 2.79 -7.23 6.25
CA LEU A 37 2.44 -6.57 7.51
C LEU A 37 1.58 -5.32 7.28
N LEU A 38 1.93 -4.49 6.30
CA LEU A 38 1.15 -3.30 5.94
C LEU A 38 -0.25 -3.67 5.43
N LEU A 39 -0.36 -4.68 4.56
CA LEU A 39 -1.64 -5.14 4.05
C LEU A 39 -2.50 -5.83 5.13
N ALA A 40 -1.88 -6.52 6.08
CA ALA A 40 -2.59 -7.06 7.24
C ALA A 40 -3.11 -5.92 8.13
N LEU A 41 -2.27 -4.94 8.44
CA LEU A 41 -2.65 -3.77 9.21
C LEU A 41 -3.81 -3.02 8.56
N ALA A 42 -3.77 -2.77 7.25
CA ALA A 42 -4.87 -2.12 6.51
C ALA A 42 -6.22 -2.85 6.73
N LYS A 43 -6.21 -4.19 6.67
CA LYS A 43 -7.40 -5.01 6.95
C LYS A 43 -7.87 -4.88 8.40
N ASP A 44 -6.94 -4.82 9.35
CA ASP A 44 -7.25 -4.69 10.77
C ASP A 44 -7.81 -3.32 11.15
N LEU A 45 -7.51 -2.28 10.36
CA LEU A 45 -8.11 -0.95 10.48
C LEU A 45 -9.50 -0.90 9.85
N ALA A 46 -9.71 -1.59 8.73
CA ALA A 46 -10.97 -1.55 7.99
C ALA A 46 -12.16 -2.00 8.86
N GLY A 47 -13.05 -1.06 9.17
CA GLY A 47 -14.25 -1.31 9.98
C GLY A 47 -14.04 -1.32 11.49
N ALA A 48 -12.83 -1.04 11.98
CA ALA A 48 -12.60 -0.79 13.39
C ALA A 48 -13.14 0.60 13.81
N PRO A 49 -13.53 0.80 15.08
CA PRO A 49 -13.72 2.14 15.64
C PRO A 49 -12.44 2.98 15.52
N LEU A 50 -12.54 4.29 15.30
CA LEU A 50 -11.39 5.14 14.98
C LEU A 50 -10.33 5.14 16.10
N ASP A 51 -10.73 5.20 17.37
CA ASP A 51 -9.82 5.11 18.51
C ASP A 51 -9.06 3.78 18.54
N GLY A 52 -9.77 2.67 18.32
CA GLY A 52 -9.17 1.33 18.25
C GLY A 52 -8.22 1.19 17.05
N ALA A 53 -8.59 1.75 15.90
CA ALA A 53 -7.77 1.79 14.70
C ALA A 53 -6.46 2.56 14.94
N LEU A 54 -6.53 3.74 15.58
CA LEU A 54 -5.35 4.56 15.88
C LEU A 54 -4.42 3.91 16.90
N ARG A 55 -4.96 3.23 17.93
CA ARG A 55 -4.15 2.46 18.88
C ARG A 55 -3.41 1.32 18.18
N LYS A 56 -4.11 0.52 17.36
CA LYS A 56 -3.47 -0.55 16.56
C LYS A 56 -2.39 0.00 15.63
N LEU A 57 -2.65 1.12 14.98
CA LEU A 57 -1.69 1.77 14.07
C LEU A 57 -0.45 2.24 14.85
N ALA A 58 -0.62 2.87 16.00
CA ALA A 58 0.49 3.30 16.84
C ALA A 58 1.29 2.12 17.41
N ASP A 59 0.62 1.05 17.85
CA ASP A 59 1.28 -0.17 18.33
C ASP A 59 2.10 -0.83 17.23
N ALA A 60 1.56 -0.87 16.00
CA ALA A 60 2.27 -1.41 14.84
C ALA A 60 3.54 -0.62 14.51
N PHE A 61 3.55 0.69 14.77
CA PHE A 61 4.71 1.56 14.57
C PHE A 61 5.51 1.87 15.85
N ALA A 62 5.26 1.17 16.96
CA ALA A 62 6.04 1.36 18.17
C ALA A 62 7.54 1.06 17.95
N PRO A 63 8.48 1.69 18.69
CA PRO A 63 9.92 1.53 18.46
C PRO A 63 10.42 0.08 18.50
N SER A 64 9.78 -0.79 19.30
CA SER A 64 10.13 -2.20 19.43
C SER A 64 9.43 -3.12 18.43
N ALA A 65 8.45 -2.61 17.67
CA ALA A 65 7.66 -3.38 16.73
C ALA A 65 8.49 -3.92 15.55
N GLU A 66 7.96 -4.94 14.87
CA GLU A 66 8.59 -5.51 13.68
C GLU A 66 8.43 -4.60 12.45
N LEU A 67 7.23 -4.02 12.28
CA LEU A 67 6.83 -3.32 11.05
C LEU A 67 7.77 -2.18 10.63
N PRO A 68 8.20 -1.25 11.51
CA PRO A 68 9.08 -0.15 11.10
C PRO A 68 10.42 -0.65 10.51
N ARG A 69 11.00 -1.70 11.12
CA ARG A 69 12.26 -2.30 10.66
C ARG A 69 12.09 -3.00 9.32
N GLU A 70 11.01 -3.76 9.15
CA GLU A 70 10.71 -4.43 7.90
C GLU A 70 10.46 -3.44 6.75
N VAL A 71 9.67 -2.38 7.01
CA VAL A 71 9.41 -1.32 6.02
C VAL A 71 10.69 -0.61 5.61
N TYR A 72 11.53 -0.22 6.58
CA TYR A 72 12.81 0.41 6.29
C TYR A 72 13.73 -0.51 5.47
N GLY A 73 13.84 -1.78 5.87
CA GLY A 73 14.63 -2.78 5.15
C GLY A 73 14.12 -3.03 3.72
N ALA A 74 12.80 -3.11 3.53
CA ALA A 74 12.18 -3.25 2.23
C ALA A 74 12.43 -2.01 1.35
N TRP A 75 12.31 -0.81 1.92
CA TRP A 75 12.57 0.44 1.22
C TRP A 75 14.00 0.52 0.69
N ILE A 76 15.02 0.18 1.51
CA ILE A 76 16.42 0.14 1.06
C ILE A 76 16.58 -0.85 -0.10
N LYS A 77 16.03 -2.07 0.04
CA LYS A 77 16.16 -3.14 -0.96
C LYS A 77 15.46 -2.81 -2.27
N SER A 78 14.35 -2.07 -2.23
CA SER A 78 13.54 -1.76 -3.40
C SER A 78 14.00 -0.53 -4.19
N ARG A 79 14.98 0.25 -3.70
CA ARG A 79 15.39 1.55 -4.29
C ARG A 79 15.74 1.53 -5.77
N ARG A 80 16.20 0.40 -6.30
CA ARG A 80 16.57 0.23 -7.72
C ARG A 80 15.56 -0.57 -8.53
N GLU A 81 14.55 -1.13 -7.88
CA GLU A 81 13.55 -2.02 -8.48
C GLU A 81 12.18 -1.36 -8.47
N LYS A 82 11.79 -0.75 -9.61
CA LYS A 82 10.57 0.05 -9.75
C LYS A 82 9.32 -0.69 -9.28
N THR A 83 9.19 -1.97 -9.65
CA THR A 83 8.02 -2.79 -9.29
C THR A 83 7.98 -3.06 -7.79
N ALA A 84 9.11 -3.35 -7.16
CA ALA A 84 9.17 -3.57 -5.71
C ALA A 84 8.89 -2.27 -4.94
N SER A 85 9.44 -1.15 -5.40
CA SER A 85 9.17 0.16 -4.79
C SER A 85 7.70 0.53 -4.91
N LEU A 86 7.07 0.26 -6.06
CA LEU A 86 5.64 0.50 -6.25
C LEU A 86 4.78 -0.41 -5.36
N ALA A 87 5.13 -1.70 -5.24
CA ALA A 87 4.42 -2.64 -4.39
C ALA A 87 4.45 -2.22 -2.92
N LEU A 88 5.62 -1.80 -2.40
CA LEU A 88 5.77 -1.31 -1.04
C LEU A 88 4.97 -0.01 -0.81
N SER A 89 5.09 0.97 -1.72
CA SER A 89 4.32 2.22 -1.63
C SER A 89 2.82 1.97 -1.69
N TRP A 90 2.37 1.02 -2.51
CA TRP A 90 0.97 0.64 -2.60
C TRP A 90 0.47 -0.03 -1.32
N ALA A 91 1.28 -0.91 -0.71
CA ALA A 91 0.93 -1.52 0.58
C ALA A 91 0.77 -0.47 1.69
N ARG A 92 1.66 0.53 1.75
CA ARG A 92 1.51 1.68 2.67
C ARG A 92 0.25 2.50 2.37
N GLU A 93 -0.04 2.72 1.10
CA GLU A 93 -1.23 3.46 0.67
C GLU A 93 -2.53 2.75 1.05
N GLN A 94 -2.56 1.40 1.07
CA GLN A 94 -3.72 0.67 1.57
C GLN A 94 -4.01 0.99 3.05
N VAL A 95 -2.98 1.18 3.88
CA VAL A 95 -3.17 1.59 5.28
C VAL A 95 -3.80 2.99 5.37
N ARG A 96 -3.32 3.94 4.55
CA ARG A 96 -3.87 5.30 4.49
C ARG A 96 -5.34 5.28 4.06
N LEU A 97 -5.68 4.54 3.01
CA LEU A 97 -7.05 4.42 2.50
C LEU A 97 -8.00 3.78 3.52
N SER A 98 -7.56 2.71 4.20
CA SER A 98 -8.38 2.10 5.26
C SER A 98 -8.59 3.03 6.46
N LEU A 99 -7.59 3.85 6.80
CA LEU A 99 -7.72 4.87 7.83
C LEU A 99 -8.66 6.01 7.41
N GLU A 100 -8.53 6.50 6.17
CA GLU A 100 -9.44 7.51 5.59
C GLU A 100 -10.90 7.05 5.65
N GLU A 101 -11.16 5.80 5.25
CA GLU A 101 -12.49 5.24 5.29
C GLU A 101 -13.02 5.12 6.73
N THR A 102 -12.15 4.75 7.67
CA THR A 102 -12.49 4.69 9.10
C THR A 102 -12.84 6.07 9.67
N ILE A 103 -12.09 7.10 9.28
CA ILE A 103 -12.36 8.49 9.65
C ILE A 103 -13.70 8.96 9.07
N ALA A 104 -13.93 8.72 7.78
CA ALA A 104 -15.15 9.14 7.08
C ALA A 104 -16.43 8.53 7.69
N ARG A 105 -16.34 7.31 8.25
CA ARG A 105 -17.46 6.64 8.93
C ARG A 105 -17.64 7.05 10.40
N SER A 106 -16.70 7.78 11.00
CA SER A 106 -16.76 8.12 12.41
C SER A 106 -17.69 9.31 12.67
N PRO A 107 -18.80 9.14 13.41
CA PRO A 107 -19.76 10.22 13.67
C PRO A 107 -19.22 11.32 14.59
N ARG A 108 -18.15 11.04 15.34
CA ARG A 108 -17.46 11.99 16.24
C ARG A 108 -16.17 12.57 15.64
N GLY A 109 -15.73 12.08 14.49
CA GLY A 109 -14.45 12.41 13.87
C GLY A 109 -14.49 13.66 12.99
N ARG A 110 -15.12 14.76 13.43
CA ARG A 110 -14.86 16.06 12.79
C ARG A 110 -13.59 16.63 13.41
N PRO A 111 -12.46 16.69 12.67
CA PRO A 111 -11.24 17.26 13.20
C PRO A 111 -11.49 18.70 13.66
N ALA A 112 -10.82 19.11 14.74
CA ALA A 112 -10.91 20.47 15.28
C ALA A 112 -10.50 21.54 14.25
N VAL A 113 -9.72 21.14 13.25
CA VAL A 113 -9.30 21.91 12.08
C VAL A 113 -10.05 21.33 10.89
N GLY A 114 -10.62 22.15 9.99
CA GLY A 114 -11.45 21.74 8.84
C GLY A 114 -10.76 20.88 7.76
N LEU A 115 -10.03 19.85 8.17
CA LEU A 115 -9.33 18.88 7.35
C LEU A 115 -10.34 17.89 6.76
N THR A 116 -10.11 17.52 5.50
CA THR A 116 -10.83 16.42 4.88
C THR A 116 -10.38 15.08 5.50
N PRO A 117 -11.18 14.00 5.41
CA PRO A 117 -10.78 12.68 5.88
C PRO A 117 -9.45 12.19 5.30
N ASP A 118 -9.21 12.45 4.02
CA ASP A 118 -7.95 12.15 3.33
C ASP A 118 -6.73 12.85 3.98
N MET A 119 -6.83 14.18 4.17
CA MET A 119 -5.76 14.96 4.80
C MET A 119 -5.50 14.50 6.23
N LEU A 120 -6.56 14.23 7.00
CA LEU A 120 -6.44 13.75 8.37
C LEU A 120 -5.80 12.35 8.41
N ALA A 121 -6.19 11.44 7.51
CA ALA A 121 -5.59 10.11 7.41
C ALA A 121 -4.10 10.19 7.08
N TRP A 122 -3.71 11.05 6.14
CA TRP A 122 -2.31 11.29 5.80
C TRP A 122 -1.51 11.78 7.01
N LEU A 123 -2.02 12.77 7.76
CA LEU A 123 -1.37 13.33 8.94
C LEU A 123 -1.25 12.31 10.08
N LEU A 124 -2.33 11.60 10.39
CA LEU A 124 -2.35 10.61 11.47
C LEU A 124 -1.44 9.42 11.15
N LEU A 125 -1.42 8.95 9.89
CA LEU A 125 -0.47 7.92 9.47
C LEU A 125 0.98 8.39 9.63
N ALA A 126 1.31 9.61 9.20
CA ALA A 126 2.65 10.17 9.36
C ALA A 126 3.05 10.31 10.84
N ALA A 127 2.12 10.74 11.70
CA ALA A 127 2.36 10.85 13.13
C ALA A 127 2.61 9.47 13.77
N CYS A 128 1.83 8.45 13.41
CA CYS A 128 2.07 7.09 13.88
C CYS A 128 3.40 6.52 13.37
N GLU A 129 3.77 6.74 12.11
CA GLU A 129 5.07 6.32 11.58
C GLU A 129 6.24 6.99 12.32
N ALA A 130 6.09 8.26 12.70
CA ALA A 130 7.10 8.98 13.46
C ALA A 130 7.34 8.42 14.87
N ILE A 131 6.36 7.72 15.47
CA ILE A 131 6.51 7.06 16.78
C ILE A 131 7.65 6.05 16.77
N ALA A 132 7.95 5.43 15.62
CA ALA A 132 9.05 4.47 15.48
C ALA A 132 10.43 5.09 15.78
N HIS A 133 10.53 6.43 15.75
CA HIS A 133 11.76 7.18 15.97
C HIS A 133 11.83 7.84 17.36
N GLU A 134 10.83 7.65 18.20
CA GLU A 134 10.76 8.23 19.54
C GLU A 134 11.44 7.31 20.58
N PRO A 135 11.97 7.87 21.67
CA PRO A 135 12.39 7.05 22.80
C PRO A 135 11.17 6.33 23.42
N PRO A 136 11.33 5.11 23.97
CA PRO A 136 10.21 4.36 24.54
C PRO A 136 9.39 5.13 25.59
N SER A 137 10.04 6.01 26.36
CA SER A 137 9.39 6.85 27.38
C SER A 137 8.43 7.90 26.80
N ALA A 138 8.58 8.31 25.55
CA ALA A 138 7.73 9.32 24.91
C ALA A 138 6.52 8.72 24.17
N VAL A 139 6.51 7.41 23.91
CA VAL A 139 5.49 6.75 23.08
C VAL A 139 4.08 7.00 23.61
N ALA A 140 3.86 6.84 24.92
CA ALA A 140 2.54 7.03 25.53
C ALA A 140 1.98 8.45 25.31
N ASP A 141 2.83 9.47 25.43
CA ASP A 141 2.44 10.86 25.17
C ASP A 141 2.13 11.10 23.70
N ARG A 142 2.89 10.51 22.77
CA ARG A 142 2.63 10.61 21.32
C ARG A 142 1.31 9.95 20.93
N VAL A 143 1.02 8.77 21.49
CA VAL A 143 -0.26 8.09 21.27
C VAL A 143 -1.42 8.93 21.78
N ARG A 144 -1.29 9.56 22.94
CA ARG A 144 -2.29 10.50 23.46
C ARG A 144 -2.55 11.66 22.49
N ILE A 145 -1.50 12.30 21.99
CA ILE A 145 -1.59 13.40 21.02
C ILE A 145 -2.30 12.95 19.73
N VAL A 146 -1.96 11.78 19.19
CA VAL A 146 -2.61 11.22 18.00
C VAL A 146 -4.12 11.05 18.21
N LEU A 147 -4.54 10.54 19.37
CA LEU A 147 -5.95 10.39 19.70
C LEU A 147 -6.66 11.74 19.85
N GLU A 148 -6.03 12.71 20.52
CA GLU A 148 -6.57 14.07 20.66
C GLU A 148 -6.76 14.76 19.31
N LEU A 149 -5.78 14.67 18.40
CA LEU A 149 -5.85 15.23 17.05
C LEU A 149 -7.01 14.65 16.22
N SER A 150 -7.39 13.39 16.49
CA SER A 150 -8.52 12.72 15.82
C SER A 150 -9.90 13.10 16.39
N GLY A 151 -9.95 14.00 17.38
CA GLY A 151 -11.18 14.35 18.10
C GLY A 151 -11.59 13.35 19.18
N HIS A 152 -10.75 12.35 19.48
CA HIS A 152 -10.94 11.36 20.55
C HIS A 152 -10.26 11.79 21.86
N ALA A 153 -10.16 13.10 22.10
CA ALA A 153 -9.68 13.64 23.37
C ALA A 153 -10.35 12.91 24.54
N ALA A 154 -9.55 12.57 25.55
CA ALA A 154 -9.97 11.78 26.69
C ALA A 154 -11.30 12.31 27.25
N GLN A 155 -12.36 11.50 27.17
CA GLN A 155 -13.42 11.55 28.17
C GLN A 155 -12.82 11.03 29.48
N GLY A 156 -12.06 11.88 30.17
CA GLY A 156 -11.50 11.66 31.48
C GLY A 156 -11.75 12.93 32.29
N GLY A 157 -12.53 12.80 33.36
CA GLY A 157 -13.04 13.88 34.21
C GLY A 157 -11.99 14.56 35.07
#